data_AF-A0A962A2K1-F1
#
_entry.id   AF-A0A962A2K1-F1
#
_cell.length_a   1.000
_cell.length_b   1.000
_cell.length_c   1.000
_cell.angle_alpha   90.00
_cell.angle_beta   90.00
_cell.angle_gamma   90.00
#
_symmetry.space_group_name_H-M   'P 1'
#
loop_
_entity.id
_entity.type
_entity.pdbx_description
1 polymer ?
#
loop_
_entity_poly.entity_id
_entity_poly.type
_entity_poly.pdbx_seq_one_letter_code
_entity_poly.pdbx_strand_id
1 'polypeptide(L)'
;MRFFLFLAFVSALSAAACQRVSVAKHPLQPYPDIPENVQPAPIGFNKLRFHIPTGSHIASTGPKGPLGIFLCGTPYDTMQKGIIGRYFVDDNLKEIFGDTLEAQGYDVTGDPGLLFDEDADRQRTVYSIGARVTDMRMDLCDRKSFLTGADRGYTGEGELEIEWSVFDLLHRRSVYKNTTHGYAQLSVANHEGMQLIIDDAFAAAVHNLGADPEFRALVLYGDLPDKEPNADKDPGEEPTGLFDPQETVTLRNPPLFKKPAAGRLENLLKTAVQIEAGGTMGSGFFITDKGHILTNAHVVGNAFRVRIVSSGKKEKMIAEVLRTDRLRDVALLRLEKVPEHLNITTLPIRMENPKVGEDIYAIGSPQYRQLQDTVTKGIVSSLRYDRREHQPYIQGDVTIHGGNSGGPLLDANGNIIGISVSGYIDREGKDLSGLNNFIPIGQALEKLGITLD
;
A
#
# COMPACT_ATOMS: atom_id res chain seq x y z
N MET A 1 76.08 56.57 1.11
CA MET A 1 76.29 55.30 0.37
C MET A 1 75.48 54.22 1.07
N ARG A 2 74.39 53.75 0.44
CA ARG A 2 73.71 52.42 0.60
C ARG A 2 73.19 52.00 1.99
N PHE A 3 72.01 51.40 2.20
CA PHE A 3 70.80 51.04 1.43
C PHE A 3 69.74 50.62 2.49
N PHE A 4 68.47 50.86 2.21
CA PHE A 4 67.29 50.47 3.01
C PHE A 4 66.87 49.00 2.73
N LEU A 5 65.93 48.50 3.57
CA LEU A 5 65.05 47.30 3.46
C LEU A 5 65.51 46.02 4.18
N PHE A 6 64.89 45.64 5.31
CA PHE A 6 63.62 44.87 5.44
C PHE A 6 63.67 43.49 4.77
N LEU A 7 63.73 42.41 5.58
CA LEU A 7 62.63 41.43 5.65
C LEU A 7 62.84 40.47 6.82
N ALA A 8 61.82 40.40 7.68
CA ALA A 8 61.65 39.39 8.70
C ALA A 8 61.55 38.00 8.04
N PHE A 9 62.30 37.05 8.56
CA PHE A 9 62.05 35.62 8.36
C PHE A 9 60.74 35.27 9.08
N VAL A 10 59.61 35.57 8.44
CA VAL A 10 58.34 34.93 8.79
C VAL A 10 58.51 33.48 8.37
N SER A 11 58.72 32.61 9.34
CA SER A 11 58.48 31.19 9.21
C SER A 11 57.11 31.01 8.58
N ALA A 12 57.07 30.66 7.29
CA ALA A 12 55.89 30.14 6.65
C ALA A 12 55.58 28.81 7.33
N LEU A 13 54.85 28.88 8.45
CA LEU A 13 54.04 27.77 8.92
C LEU A 13 53.02 27.58 7.82
N SER A 14 53.30 26.65 6.91
CA SER A 14 52.30 26.10 6.01
C SER A 14 51.19 25.54 6.89
N ALA A 15 50.16 26.34 7.14
CA ALA A 15 48.88 25.87 7.60
C ALA A 15 48.36 24.94 6.50
N ALA A 16 48.71 23.66 6.58
CA ALA A 16 48.00 22.61 5.88
C ALA A 16 46.57 22.70 6.40
N ALA A 17 45.70 23.38 5.64
CA ALA A 17 44.30 23.51 5.96
C ALA A 17 43.71 22.10 6.03
N CYS A 18 43.34 21.67 7.23
CA CYS A 18 42.66 20.40 7.46
C CYS A 18 41.36 20.37 6.66
N GLN A 19 41.22 19.45 5.70
CA GLN A 19 39.98 19.26 4.95
C GLN A 19 38.96 18.53 5.84
N ARG A 20 38.05 19.29 6.46
CA ARG A 20 36.81 18.72 6.99
C ARG A 20 35.90 18.34 5.84
N VAL A 21 35.13 17.27 6.01
CA VAL A 21 34.04 16.99 5.08
C VAL A 21 32.95 18.03 5.31
N SER A 22 32.58 18.77 4.27
CA SER A 22 31.48 19.73 4.35
C SER A 22 30.15 18.97 4.37
N VAL A 23 29.35 19.20 5.41
CA VAL A 23 28.00 18.64 5.57
C VAL A 23 26.98 19.75 5.26
N ALA A 24 26.11 19.55 4.26
CA ALA A 24 25.07 20.51 3.95
C ALA A 24 23.87 20.33 4.89
N LYS A 25 23.21 21.45 5.21
CA LYS A 25 22.02 21.46 6.06
C LYS A 25 20.79 21.46 5.19
N HIS A 26 19.96 20.44 5.36
CA HIS A 26 18.70 20.29 4.65
C HIS A 26 17.54 20.46 5.64
N PRO A 27 16.68 21.49 5.49
CA PRO A 27 15.55 21.70 6.38
C PRO A 27 14.47 20.66 6.13
N LEU A 28 13.71 20.33 7.18
CA LEU A 28 12.49 19.55 7.07
C LEU A 28 11.44 20.34 6.28
N GLN A 29 10.85 19.72 5.27
CA GLN A 29 9.82 20.33 4.46
C GLN A 29 8.48 20.33 5.22
N PRO A 30 7.69 21.42 5.16
CA PRO A 30 6.35 21.45 5.70
C PRO A 30 5.40 20.63 4.82
N TYR A 31 4.35 20.07 5.43
CA TYR A 31 3.29 19.36 4.72
C TYR A 31 1.91 19.69 5.33
N PRO A 32 0.84 19.68 4.53
CA PRO A 32 -0.52 19.83 5.04
C PRO A 32 -1.01 18.52 5.68
N ASP A 33 -1.89 18.61 6.68
CA ASP A 33 -2.56 17.44 7.24
C ASP A 33 -3.40 16.71 6.18
N ILE A 34 -3.53 15.39 6.33
CA ILE A 34 -4.35 14.56 5.44
C ILE A 34 -5.83 14.82 5.78
N PRO A 35 -6.70 15.12 4.80
CA PRO A 35 -8.13 15.34 5.05
C PRO A 35 -8.79 14.11 5.69
N GLU A 36 -9.72 14.31 6.64
CA GLU A 36 -10.39 13.21 7.36
C GLU A 36 -11.15 12.22 6.46
N ASN A 37 -11.55 12.65 5.27
CA ASN A 37 -12.27 11.82 4.30
C ASN A 37 -11.36 11.06 3.32
N VAL A 38 -10.04 11.24 3.41
CA VAL A 38 -9.05 10.61 2.52
C VAL A 38 -8.30 9.54 3.29
N GLN A 39 -8.36 8.30 2.81
CA GLN A 39 -7.59 7.19 3.38
C GLN A 39 -6.35 6.94 2.51
N PRO A 40 -5.12 7.10 3.04
CA PRO A 40 -3.88 6.84 2.29
C PRO A 40 -3.77 5.38 1.85
N ALA A 41 -3.24 5.15 0.65
CA ALA A 41 -2.91 3.81 0.20
C ALA A 41 -1.78 3.20 1.06
N PRO A 42 -1.88 1.93 1.51
CA PRO A 42 -0.84 1.34 2.33
C PRO A 42 0.48 1.21 1.60
N ILE A 43 1.54 1.67 2.27
CA ILE A 43 2.91 1.67 1.74
C ILE A 43 3.80 0.75 2.57
N GLY A 44 4.65 -0.02 1.90
CA GLY A 44 5.56 -0.96 2.56
C GLY A 44 7.02 -0.63 2.23
N PHE A 45 7.88 -0.64 3.24
CA PHE A 45 9.31 -0.46 3.03
C PHE A 45 9.99 -1.80 2.74
N ASN A 46 10.44 -1.98 1.51
CA ASN A 46 10.94 -3.27 1.03
C ASN A 46 12.42 -3.46 1.32
N LYS A 47 13.25 -2.52 0.84
CA LYS A 47 14.70 -2.65 0.96
C LYS A 47 15.43 -1.33 0.80
N LEU A 48 16.51 -1.19 1.58
CA LEU A 48 17.52 -0.15 1.42
C LEU A 48 18.80 -0.73 0.78
N ARG A 49 19.46 0.04 -0.09
CA ARG A 49 20.75 -0.34 -0.67
C ARG A 49 21.77 0.80 -0.59
N PHE A 50 23.00 0.45 -0.24
CA PHE A 50 24.13 1.38 -0.29
C PHE A 50 24.80 1.42 -1.66
N HIS A 51 24.73 2.57 -2.33
CA HIS A 51 25.36 2.80 -3.63
C HIS A 51 26.29 4.01 -3.63
N ILE A 52 27.21 4.05 -2.68
CA ILE A 52 28.30 5.05 -2.65
C ILE A 52 29.48 4.54 -3.50
N PRO A 53 30.11 5.34 -4.38
CA PRO A 53 31.30 4.92 -5.13
C PRO A 53 32.45 4.44 -4.23
N THR A 54 33.23 3.47 -4.70
CA THR A 54 34.41 3.00 -3.96
C THR A 54 35.47 4.09 -3.93
N GLY A 55 36.03 4.37 -2.75
CA GLY A 55 37.04 5.42 -2.56
C GLY A 55 36.47 6.80 -2.17
N SER A 56 35.15 6.95 -2.05
CA SER A 56 34.54 8.19 -1.55
C SER A 56 34.97 8.49 -0.11
N HIS A 57 35.31 9.76 0.14
CA HIS A 57 35.59 10.30 1.47
C HIS A 57 34.28 10.76 2.11
N ILE A 58 33.64 9.88 2.88
CA ILE A 58 32.28 10.07 3.39
C ILE A 58 32.22 10.54 4.86
N ALA A 59 33.31 10.45 5.60
CA ALA A 59 33.36 11.00 6.95
C ALA A 59 34.77 11.47 7.33
N SER A 60 34.83 12.55 8.12
CA SER A 60 36.01 12.95 8.88
C SER A 60 35.81 12.62 10.37
N THR A 61 36.84 12.09 11.03
CA THR A 61 36.82 11.79 12.48
C THR A 61 38.08 12.32 13.18
N GLY A 62 37.94 13.00 14.33
CA GLY A 62 39.12 13.38 15.12
C GLY A 62 38.85 13.99 16.50
N PRO A 63 39.90 14.18 17.33
CA PRO A 63 39.75 14.53 18.73
C PRO A 63 39.42 16.02 18.95
N LYS A 64 38.50 16.33 19.88
CA LYS A 64 38.34 17.70 20.40
C LYS A 64 39.34 17.99 21.53
N GLY A 65 40.19 19.00 21.36
CA GLY A 65 41.16 19.44 22.37
C GLY A 65 40.52 19.98 23.66
N PRO A 66 41.30 20.05 24.77
CA PRO A 66 40.78 20.31 26.13
C PRO A 66 40.22 21.72 26.39
N LEU A 67 40.46 22.68 25.50
CA LEU A 67 39.97 24.07 25.62
C LEU A 67 38.92 24.44 24.55
N GLY A 68 38.38 23.47 23.82
CA GLY A 68 37.50 23.74 22.66
C GLY A 68 38.23 24.29 21.43
N ILE A 69 39.55 24.50 21.53
CA ILE A 69 40.42 24.89 20.42
C ILE A 69 40.89 23.64 19.68
N PHE A 70 40.71 23.64 18.36
CA PHE A 70 41.18 22.60 17.44
C PHE A 70 42.71 22.56 17.45
N LEU A 71 43.29 21.53 18.07
CA LEU A 71 44.71 21.19 17.88
C LEU A 71 44.79 20.24 16.69
N CYS A 72 45.17 20.76 15.52
CA CYS A 72 45.37 19.97 14.30
C CYS A 72 46.49 18.95 14.52
N GLY A 73 46.13 17.69 14.75
CA GLY A 73 47.06 16.56 14.80
C GLY A 73 46.71 15.54 13.73
N THR A 74 47.45 15.56 12.61
CA THR A 74 47.53 14.55 11.53
C THR A 74 46.19 14.20 10.83
N PRO A 75 46.20 13.60 9.61
CA PRO A 75 45.00 13.49 8.78
C PRO A 75 43.91 12.72 9.52
N TYR A 76 42.71 13.31 9.59
CA TYR A 76 41.51 12.69 10.13
C TYR A 76 41.28 11.40 9.33
N ASP A 77 41.23 10.23 9.98
CA ASP A 77 41.01 8.94 9.32
C ASP A 77 39.69 9.02 8.54
N THR A 78 39.77 9.07 7.21
CA THR A 78 38.59 9.09 6.36
C THR A 78 37.96 7.71 6.43
N MET A 79 36.74 7.61 6.96
CA MET A 79 36.06 6.32 7.03
C MET A 79 35.68 5.86 5.63
N GLN A 80 36.12 4.66 5.27
CA GLN A 80 35.78 4.04 4.00
C GLN A 80 34.42 3.34 4.08
N LYS A 81 33.73 3.29 2.93
CA LYS A 81 32.42 2.66 2.73
C LYS A 81 32.21 1.32 3.45
N GLY A 82 33.23 0.45 3.50
CA GLY A 82 33.14 -0.89 4.10
C GLY A 82 32.98 -0.92 5.63
N ILE A 83 33.37 0.16 6.33
CA ILE A 83 33.20 0.29 7.79
C ILE A 83 31.78 0.78 8.09
N ILE A 84 31.32 1.77 7.33
CA ILE A 84 30.02 2.43 7.53
C ILE A 84 28.85 1.49 7.20
N GLY A 85 28.99 0.61 6.21
CA GLY A 85 27.95 -0.39 5.89
C GLY A 85 27.61 -1.36 7.04
N ARG A 86 28.40 -1.42 8.12
CA ARG A 86 28.09 -2.21 9.33
C ARG A 86 27.16 -1.50 10.32
N TYR A 87 27.00 -0.19 10.19
CA TYR A 87 26.16 0.65 11.04
C TYR A 87 24.75 0.84 10.47
N PHE A 88 24.50 0.37 9.24
CA PHE A 88 23.16 0.37 8.67
C PHE A 88 22.53 -1.00 8.87
N VAL A 89 21.79 -1.13 9.98
CA VAL A 89 20.98 -2.31 10.28
C VAL A 89 19.60 -2.10 9.67
N ASP A 90 19.26 -2.91 8.67
CA ASP A 90 18.03 -2.76 7.88
C ASP A 90 16.75 -2.76 8.74
N ASP A 91 16.73 -3.46 9.88
CA ASP A 91 15.54 -3.57 10.73
C ASP A 91 15.23 -2.28 11.50
N ASN A 92 16.24 -1.56 12.01
CA ASN A 92 16.05 -0.27 12.70
C ASN A 92 15.54 0.82 11.73
N LEU A 93 16.04 0.80 10.48
CA LEU A 93 15.64 1.78 9.47
C LEU A 93 14.20 1.55 8.98
N LYS A 94 13.70 0.30 9.02
CA LYS A 94 12.28 0.02 8.75
C LYS A 94 11.38 0.63 9.81
N GLU A 95 11.75 0.51 11.08
CA GLU A 95 11.02 1.13 12.20
C GLU A 95 11.00 2.65 12.06
N ILE A 96 12.17 3.28 11.87
CA ILE A 96 12.27 4.73 11.65
C ILE A 96 11.44 5.18 10.44
N PHE A 97 11.45 4.40 9.34
CA PHE A 97 10.64 4.70 8.16
C PHE A 97 9.14 4.68 8.49
N GLY A 98 8.69 3.66 9.21
CA GLY A 98 7.31 3.52 9.68
C GLY A 98 6.90 4.68 10.56
N ASP A 99 7.58 4.86 11.70
CA ASP A 99 7.29 5.89 12.69
C ASP A 99 7.23 7.29 12.06
N THR A 100 8.17 7.59 11.17
CA THR A 100 8.25 8.92 10.53
C THR A 100 7.06 9.18 9.62
N LEU A 101 6.63 8.23 8.79
CA LEU A 101 5.51 8.44 7.87
C LEU A 101 4.15 8.29 8.58
N GLU A 102 4.03 7.39 9.55
CA GLU A 102 2.83 7.27 10.38
C GLU A 102 2.57 8.57 11.15
N ALA A 103 3.63 9.25 11.64
CA ALA A 103 3.51 10.58 12.25
C ALA A 103 3.00 11.66 11.28
N GLN A 104 3.08 11.45 9.97
CA GLN A 104 2.49 12.32 8.94
C GLN A 104 1.09 11.85 8.48
N GLY A 105 0.56 10.80 9.10
CA GLY A 105 -0.77 10.24 8.86
C GLY A 105 -0.84 9.18 7.75
N TYR A 106 0.28 8.67 7.25
CA TYR A 106 0.30 7.60 6.26
C TYR A 106 -0.02 6.22 6.86
N ASP A 107 -0.60 5.32 6.05
CA ASP A 107 -0.77 3.90 6.39
C ASP A 107 0.50 3.13 5.98
N VAL A 108 1.34 2.76 6.94
CA VAL A 108 2.56 1.97 6.69
C VAL A 108 2.33 0.50 7.05
N THR A 109 2.81 -0.40 6.20
CA THR A 109 2.70 -1.86 6.37
C THR A 109 3.99 -2.46 6.90
N GLY A 110 3.90 -3.49 7.74
CA GLY A 110 5.07 -4.25 8.20
C GLY A 110 5.74 -3.69 9.46
N ASP A 111 4.94 -3.23 10.42
CA ASP A 111 5.42 -2.87 11.77
C ASP A 111 6.21 -4.06 12.36
N PRO A 112 7.51 -3.89 12.68
CA PRO A 112 8.33 -4.92 13.32
C PRO A 112 7.78 -5.44 14.66
N GLY A 113 6.91 -4.68 15.33
CA GLY A 113 6.22 -5.05 16.56
C GLY A 113 5.08 -6.06 16.37
N LEU A 114 4.58 -6.24 15.15
CA LEU A 114 3.52 -7.19 14.79
C LEU A 114 4.12 -8.53 14.32
N LEU A 115 4.88 -9.18 15.20
CA LEU A 115 5.70 -10.39 14.93
C LEU A 115 4.97 -11.64 14.41
N PHE A 116 3.65 -11.62 14.22
CA PHE A 116 2.86 -12.84 13.95
C PHE A 116 1.86 -12.76 12.79
N ASP A 117 1.89 -11.72 11.95
CA ASP A 117 0.95 -11.61 10.81
C ASP A 117 1.56 -10.97 9.53
N GLU A 118 2.81 -11.31 9.20
CA GLU A 118 3.52 -10.78 8.01
C GLU A 118 2.74 -10.98 6.69
N ASP A 119 1.98 -12.07 6.56
CA ASP A 119 1.26 -12.40 5.34
C ASP A 119 0.03 -11.52 5.14
N ALA A 120 -0.69 -11.17 6.21
CA ALA A 120 -1.83 -10.25 6.14
C ALA A 120 -1.38 -8.82 5.77
N ASP A 121 -0.20 -8.41 6.22
CA ASP A 121 0.38 -7.11 5.93
C ASP A 121 0.89 -6.97 4.49
N ARG A 122 1.53 -8.01 3.96
CA ARG A 122 1.92 -8.03 2.53
C ARG A 122 0.71 -7.97 1.59
N GLN A 123 -0.44 -8.46 2.03
CA GLN A 123 -1.67 -8.45 1.24
C GLN A 123 -2.30 -7.06 1.14
N ARG A 124 -2.11 -6.17 2.13
CA ARG A 124 -2.63 -4.80 2.08
C ARG A 124 -1.72 -3.82 1.34
N THR A 125 -0.41 -4.08 1.30
CA THR A 125 0.57 -3.18 0.66
C THR A 125 0.22 -2.93 -0.81
N VAL A 126 -0.03 -1.66 -1.17
CA VAL A 126 -0.26 -1.23 -2.56
C VAL A 126 1.06 -0.81 -3.20
N TYR A 127 1.83 0.01 -2.49
CA TYR A 127 3.09 0.55 -2.96
C TYR A 127 4.28 0.00 -2.16
N SER A 128 5.23 -0.62 -2.85
CA SER A 128 6.50 -1.07 -2.28
C SER A 128 7.57 0.00 -2.51
N ILE A 129 8.14 0.52 -1.44
CA ILE A 129 9.15 1.58 -1.47
C ILE A 129 10.53 0.96 -1.29
N GLY A 130 11.43 1.29 -2.22
CA GLY A 130 12.85 0.97 -2.14
C GLY A 130 13.69 2.24 -2.00
N ALA A 131 14.74 2.16 -1.20
CA ALA A 131 15.69 3.25 -0.99
C ALA A 131 17.08 2.88 -1.49
N ARG A 132 17.80 3.87 -2.02
CA ARG A 132 19.21 3.77 -2.37
C ARG A 132 19.96 4.98 -1.83
N VAL A 133 20.87 4.76 -0.89
CA VAL A 133 21.77 5.82 -0.40
C VAL A 133 22.87 6.05 -1.44
N THR A 134 22.91 7.26 -2.01
CA THR A 134 23.82 7.66 -3.10
C THR A 134 25.00 8.49 -2.63
N ASP A 135 24.77 9.40 -1.68
CA ASP A 135 25.82 10.17 -1.01
C ASP A 135 25.61 10.19 0.50
N MET A 136 26.71 10.36 1.23
CA MET A 136 26.72 10.45 2.68
C MET A 136 27.93 11.26 3.10
N ARG A 137 27.72 12.25 3.97
CA ARG A 137 28.80 13.06 4.53
C ARG A 137 28.63 13.23 6.01
N MET A 138 29.71 13.04 6.77
CA MET A 138 29.71 13.25 8.21
C MET A 138 30.97 14.00 8.65
N ASP A 139 30.81 14.92 9.60
CA ASP A 139 31.91 15.53 10.34
C ASP A 139 31.79 15.17 11.81
N LEU A 140 32.61 14.22 12.26
CA LEU A 140 32.54 13.62 13.58
C LEU A 140 33.74 14.03 14.44
N CYS A 141 33.45 14.26 15.71
CA CYS A 141 34.41 14.59 16.75
C CYS A 141 34.37 13.51 17.84
N ASP A 142 35.48 12.78 17.97
CA ASP A 142 35.74 11.84 19.07
C ASP A 142 35.95 12.64 20.37
N ARG A 143 35.19 12.29 21.40
CA ARG A 143 35.21 12.94 22.71
C ARG A 143 35.82 11.99 23.72
N LYS A 144 36.98 12.36 24.23
CA LYS A 144 37.63 11.67 25.36
C LYS A 144 37.58 12.54 26.61
N SER A 145 37.44 11.88 27.75
CA SER A 145 37.58 12.48 29.06
C SER A 145 39.00 13.05 29.19
N PHE A 146 39.11 14.34 29.43
CA PHE A 146 40.41 15.01 29.54
C PHE A 146 41.30 14.42 30.65
N LEU A 147 40.69 14.06 31.79
CA LEU A 147 41.41 13.57 32.97
C LEU A 147 41.77 12.08 32.90
N THR A 148 40.87 11.27 32.34
CA THR A 148 40.98 9.80 32.41
C THR A 148 41.30 9.16 31.07
N GLY A 149 41.26 9.92 29.97
CA GLY A 149 41.35 9.37 28.61
C GLY A 149 40.16 8.50 28.20
N ALA A 150 39.18 8.30 29.08
CA ALA A 150 38.01 7.46 28.83
C ALA A 150 37.22 7.99 27.63
N ASP A 151 36.86 7.08 26.72
CA ASP A 151 35.97 7.38 25.61
C ASP A 151 34.61 7.87 26.12
N ARG A 152 34.06 8.91 25.47
CA ARG A 152 32.71 9.44 25.69
C ARG A 152 31.89 9.40 24.40
N GLY A 153 32.42 8.78 23.35
CA GLY A 153 31.79 8.63 22.05
C GLY A 153 31.92 9.86 21.16
N TYR A 154 30.95 10.02 20.25
CA TYR A 154 31.01 10.97 19.16
C TYR A 154 30.04 12.15 19.36
N THR A 155 30.46 13.32 18.88
CA THR A 155 29.59 14.47 18.55
C THR A 155 29.80 14.81 17.09
N GLY A 156 28.89 15.52 16.45
CA GLY A 156 29.11 15.91 15.05
C GLY A 156 27.83 16.20 14.31
N GLU A 157 27.93 16.22 13.00
CA GLU A 157 26.80 16.36 12.10
C GLU A 157 26.97 15.44 10.88
N GLY A 158 25.86 15.12 10.24
CA GLY A 158 25.85 14.29 9.05
C GLY A 158 24.67 14.58 8.14
N GLU A 159 24.86 14.26 6.87
CA GLU A 159 23.83 14.30 5.83
C GLU A 159 23.78 12.99 5.07
N LEU A 160 22.58 12.68 4.57
CA LEU A 160 22.31 11.57 3.67
C LEU A 160 21.59 12.08 2.43
N GLU A 161 21.98 11.55 1.27
CA GLU A 161 21.24 11.65 0.02
C GLU A 161 20.66 10.27 -0.31
N ILE A 162 19.33 10.21 -0.48
CA ILE A 162 18.60 8.97 -0.69
C ILE A 162 17.73 9.09 -1.93
N GLU A 163 17.99 8.22 -2.90
CA GLU A 163 17.10 7.96 -4.03
C GLU A 163 16.00 6.98 -3.63
N TRP A 164 14.77 7.40 -3.80
CA TRP A 164 13.57 6.60 -3.55
C TRP A 164 13.00 6.08 -4.85
N SER A 165 12.46 4.86 -4.81
CA SER A 165 11.70 4.28 -5.91
C SER A 165 10.46 3.62 -5.34
N VAL A 166 9.29 4.08 -5.78
CA VAL A 166 8.00 3.50 -5.44
C VAL A 166 7.58 2.55 -6.55
N PHE A 167 7.28 1.31 -6.18
CA PHE A 167 6.85 0.25 -7.09
C PHE A 167 5.41 -0.14 -6.79
N ASP A 168 4.56 -0.06 -7.81
CA ASP A 168 3.18 -0.53 -7.74
C ASP A 168 3.15 -2.05 -7.89
N LEU A 169 2.75 -2.75 -6.82
CA LEU A 169 2.75 -4.22 -6.77
C LEU A 169 1.68 -4.83 -7.70
N LEU A 170 0.62 -4.09 -7.98
CA LEU A 170 -0.53 -4.56 -8.73
C LEU A 170 -0.29 -4.44 -10.25
N HIS A 171 0.26 -3.29 -10.67
CA HIS A 171 0.65 -2.99 -12.05
C HIS A 171 2.06 -3.47 -12.43
N ARG A 172 2.88 -3.84 -11.44
CA ARG A 172 4.26 -4.32 -11.60
C ARG A 172 5.18 -3.34 -12.33
N ARG A 173 5.13 -2.06 -11.95
CA ARG A 173 5.98 -1.00 -12.51
C ARG A 173 6.41 0.01 -11.45
N SER A 174 7.55 0.66 -11.67
CA SER A 174 7.94 1.84 -10.88
C SER A 174 7.06 3.01 -11.30
N VAL A 175 6.40 3.63 -10.32
CA VAL A 175 5.48 4.75 -10.54
C VAL A 175 6.11 6.07 -10.12
N TYR A 176 6.95 6.08 -9.08
CA TYR A 176 7.57 7.31 -8.59
C TYR A 176 9.05 7.12 -8.29
N LYS A 177 9.81 8.18 -8.53
CA LYS A 177 11.22 8.29 -8.16
C LYS A 177 11.52 9.73 -7.76
N ASN A 178 12.21 9.89 -6.65
CA ASN A 178 12.68 11.19 -6.18
C ASN A 178 13.94 11.00 -5.34
N THR A 179 14.68 12.08 -5.15
CA THR A 179 15.83 12.12 -4.26
C THR A 179 15.54 13.07 -3.13
N THR A 180 15.66 12.61 -1.89
CA THR A 180 15.56 13.48 -0.73
C THR A 180 16.87 13.51 0.03
N HIS A 181 17.03 14.58 0.81
CA HIS A 181 18.17 14.78 1.68
C HIS A 181 17.70 14.87 3.12
N GLY A 182 18.52 14.36 4.03
CA GLY A 182 18.29 14.48 5.46
C GLY A 182 19.57 14.92 6.16
N TYR A 183 19.41 15.72 7.21
CA TYR A 183 20.50 16.28 7.99
C TYR A 183 20.24 16.06 9.47
N ALA A 184 21.29 15.73 10.21
CA ALA A 184 21.25 15.59 11.67
C ALA A 184 22.50 16.16 12.32
N GLN A 185 22.33 16.62 13.57
CA GLN A 185 23.42 17.15 14.37
C GLN A 185 23.31 16.68 15.81
N LEU A 186 24.38 16.06 16.30
CA LEU A 186 24.52 15.62 17.68
C LEU A 186 25.50 16.51 18.44
N SER A 187 24.95 17.32 19.34
CA SER A 187 25.73 18.27 20.15
C SER A 187 26.33 17.66 21.42
N VAL A 188 25.71 16.61 21.95
CA VAL A 188 26.11 15.93 23.19
C VAL A 188 26.79 14.61 22.85
N ALA A 189 27.94 14.34 23.47
CA ALA A 189 28.72 13.14 23.16
C ALA A 189 27.96 11.87 23.57
N ASN A 190 27.86 10.91 22.66
CA ASN A 190 27.26 9.62 22.91
C ASN A 190 28.10 8.51 22.26
N HIS A 191 28.26 7.37 22.95
CA HIS A 191 28.95 6.18 22.41
C HIS A 191 28.30 5.66 21.12
N GLU A 192 26.99 5.85 20.97
CA GLU A 192 26.23 5.53 19.75
C GLU A 192 26.08 6.73 18.81
N GLY A 193 26.85 7.80 19.03
CA GLY A 193 26.62 9.08 18.36
C GLY A 193 26.67 9.04 16.83
N MET A 194 27.46 8.14 16.25
CA MET A 194 27.45 7.92 14.80
C MET A 194 26.14 7.29 14.31
N GLN A 195 25.62 6.30 15.03
CA GLN A 195 24.35 5.65 14.72
C GLN A 195 23.21 6.66 14.80
N LEU A 196 23.15 7.42 15.89
CA LEU A 196 22.10 8.43 16.09
C LEU A 196 22.08 9.48 14.99
N ILE A 197 23.24 9.97 14.55
CA ILE A 197 23.32 10.93 13.43
C ILE A 197 22.79 10.30 12.13
N ILE A 198 23.11 9.02 11.89
CA ILE A 198 22.63 8.30 10.71
C ILE A 198 21.11 8.12 10.77
N ASP A 199 20.59 7.66 11.91
CA ASP A 199 19.17 7.40 12.13
C ASP A 199 18.34 8.69 12.00
N ASP A 200 18.77 9.77 12.66
CA ASP A 200 18.11 11.08 12.59
C ASP A 200 18.18 11.67 11.17
N ALA A 201 19.31 11.53 10.46
CA ALA A 201 19.43 12.00 9.09
C ALA A 201 18.55 11.16 8.14
N PHE A 202 18.42 9.87 8.39
CA PHE A 202 17.51 9.00 7.64
C PHE A 202 16.05 9.41 7.88
N ALA A 203 15.65 9.60 9.14
CA ALA A 203 14.32 10.09 9.51
C ALA A 203 14.01 11.44 8.82
N ALA A 204 14.96 12.38 8.80
CA ALA A 204 14.80 13.65 8.10
C ALA A 204 14.61 13.49 6.58
N ALA A 205 15.32 12.55 5.95
CA ALA A 205 15.15 12.24 4.54
C ALA A 205 13.79 11.58 4.24
N VAL A 206 13.32 10.69 5.11
CA VAL A 206 11.97 10.07 5.05
C VAL A 206 10.88 11.11 5.27
N HIS A 207 11.06 12.02 6.23
CA HIS A 207 10.15 13.13 6.46
C HIS A 207 9.97 13.95 5.19
N ASN A 208 11.09 14.27 4.52
CA ASN A 208 11.08 15.02 3.26
C ASN A 208 10.45 14.24 2.10
N LEU A 209 10.49 12.91 2.11
CA LEU A 209 9.75 12.08 1.15
C LEU A 209 8.24 12.18 1.39
N GLY A 210 7.78 12.05 2.63
CA GLY A 210 6.37 12.19 3.00
C GLY A 210 5.83 13.61 2.81
N ALA A 211 6.69 14.62 2.84
CA ALA A 211 6.34 16.00 2.55
C ALA A 211 6.31 16.33 1.04
N ASP A 212 6.86 15.47 0.18
CA ASP A 212 6.94 15.71 -1.25
C ASP A 212 5.54 15.71 -1.92
N PRO A 213 5.14 16.76 -2.66
CA PRO A 213 3.80 16.87 -3.21
C PRO A 213 3.42 15.75 -4.20
N GLU A 214 4.38 15.28 -5.02
CA GLU A 214 4.14 14.20 -5.98
C GLU A 214 3.97 12.85 -5.27
N PHE A 215 4.78 12.58 -4.23
CA PHE A 215 4.63 11.39 -3.39
C PHE A 215 3.29 11.41 -2.63
N ARG A 216 2.93 12.55 -2.04
CA ARG A 216 1.64 12.77 -1.37
C ARG A 216 0.49 12.50 -2.32
N ALA A 217 0.50 13.09 -3.51
CA ALA A 217 -0.56 12.89 -4.48
C ALA A 217 -0.70 11.41 -4.89
N LEU A 218 0.42 10.73 -5.14
CA LEU A 218 0.43 9.32 -5.48
C LEU A 218 -0.19 8.45 -4.37
N VAL A 219 0.22 8.65 -3.12
CA VAL A 219 -0.20 7.80 -2.00
C VAL A 219 -1.62 8.10 -1.55
N LEU A 220 -2.06 9.36 -1.64
CA LEU A 220 -3.41 9.78 -1.22
C LEU A 220 -4.48 9.59 -2.29
N TYR A 221 -4.12 9.76 -3.57
CA TYR A 221 -5.09 9.82 -4.67
C TYR A 221 -4.80 8.83 -5.79
N GLY A 222 -3.70 8.08 -5.74
CA GLY A 222 -3.35 7.09 -6.78
C GLY A 222 -2.81 7.67 -8.09
N ASP A 223 -2.87 8.99 -8.27
CA ASP A 223 -2.40 9.71 -9.44
C ASP A 223 -1.07 10.43 -9.19
N LEU A 224 -0.17 10.36 -10.16
CA LEU A 224 0.91 11.34 -10.27
C LEU A 224 0.33 12.53 -11.02
N PRO A 225 0.43 13.77 -10.51
CA PRO A 225 0.07 14.92 -11.32
C PRO A 225 0.89 14.86 -12.62
N ASP A 226 0.20 14.93 -13.77
CA ASP A 226 0.83 14.96 -15.08
C ASP A 226 1.95 16.04 -15.02
N LYS A 227 3.20 15.68 -15.39
CA LYS A 227 4.35 16.59 -15.34
C LYS A 227 4.25 17.80 -16.28
N GLU A 228 3.18 17.89 -17.06
CA GLU A 228 2.73 19.10 -17.73
C GLU A 228 1.20 19.15 -17.63
N PRO A 229 0.59 20.29 -17.27
CA PRO A 229 -0.84 20.45 -17.47
C PRO A 229 -1.08 20.31 -18.98
N ASN A 230 -1.67 19.18 -19.38
CA ASN A 230 -2.11 18.97 -20.75
C ASN A 230 -3.07 20.12 -21.07
N ALA A 231 -2.63 21.06 -21.91
CA ALA A 231 -3.39 22.27 -22.27
C ALA A 231 -4.69 21.97 -23.05
N ASP A 232 -4.98 20.69 -23.29
CA ASP A 232 -6.17 20.16 -23.96
C ASP A 232 -7.16 19.44 -23.02
N LYS A 233 -6.91 19.35 -21.70
CA LYS A 233 -7.94 18.88 -20.77
C LYS A 233 -8.88 20.03 -20.43
N ASP A 234 -10.16 19.88 -20.79
CA ASP A 234 -11.23 20.81 -20.45
C ASP A 234 -11.23 21.06 -18.93
N PRO A 235 -11.14 22.31 -18.43
CA PRO A 235 -11.03 22.62 -17.00
C PRO A 235 -12.24 22.20 -16.14
N GLY A 236 -13.23 21.52 -16.73
CA GLY A 236 -14.37 20.92 -16.04
C GLY A 236 -14.31 19.39 -15.87
N GLU A 237 -13.27 18.70 -16.35
CA GLU A 237 -13.13 17.26 -16.12
C GLU A 237 -12.48 17.03 -14.74
N GLU A 238 -13.31 16.86 -13.71
CA GLU A 238 -12.83 16.44 -12.39
C GLU A 238 -12.01 15.15 -12.53
N PRO A 239 -10.89 15.00 -11.78
CA PRO A 239 -10.13 13.76 -11.79
C PRO A 239 -11.07 12.60 -11.47
N THR A 240 -11.25 11.70 -12.43
CA THR A 240 -12.18 10.56 -12.37
C THR A 240 -11.65 9.42 -11.47
N GLY A 241 -10.94 9.78 -10.40
CA GLY A 241 -10.29 8.87 -9.45
C GLY A 241 -10.42 9.31 -7.99
N LEU A 242 -11.39 10.16 -7.65
CA LEU A 242 -11.69 10.46 -6.25
C LEU A 242 -12.35 9.23 -5.60
N PHE A 243 -11.52 8.41 -4.95
CA PHE A 243 -11.97 7.45 -3.94
C PHE A 243 -12.77 8.22 -2.89
N ASP A 244 -14.10 8.12 -2.95
CA ASP A 244 -14.99 8.57 -1.89
C ASP A 244 -15.57 7.33 -1.20
N PRO A 245 -15.02 6.93 -0.04
CA PRO A 245 -15.57 5.81 0.73
C PRO A 245 -17.02 6.07 1.20
N GLN A 246 -17.49 7.32 1.14
CA GLN A 246 -18.86 7.72 1.41
C GLN A 246 -19.72 7.92 0.15
N GLU A 247 -19.25 7.55 -1.05
CA GLU A 247 -20.01 7.68 -2.29
C GLU A 247 -21.39 7.04 -2.11
N THR A 248 -22.47 7.77 -2.39
CA THR A 248 -23.81 7.16 -2.40
C THR A 248 -23.98 6.34 -3.67
N VAL A 249 -24.19 5.02 -3.52
CA VAL A 249 -24.37 4.12 -4.66
C VAL A 249 -25.85 3.80 -4.80
N THR A 250 -26.44 4.31 -5.88
CA THR A 250 -27.82 4.05 -6.26
C THR A 250 -27.87 3.13 -7.48
N LEU A 251 -28.56 2.00 -7.35
CA LEU A 251 -28.73 1.00 -8.39
C LEU A 251 -30.02 1.22 -9.15
N ARG A 252 -29.92 1.31 -10.48
CA ARG A 252 -31.08 1.21 -11.36
C ARG A 252 -31.41 -0.26 -11.55
N ASN A 253 -32.52 -0.73 -11.00
CA ASN A 253 -32.91 -2.12 -11.15
C ASN A 253 -33.67 -2.34 -12.47
N PRO A 254 -33.12 -3.07 -13.45
CA PRO A 254 -33.87 -3.38 -14.65
C PRO A 254 -35.06 -4.31 -14.34
N PRO A 255 -36.09 -4.34 -15.20
CA PRO A 255 -37.23 -5.22 -15.00
C PRO A 255 -36.82 -6.70 -14.87
N LEU A 256 -37.43 -7.41 -13.91
CA LEU A 256 -37.17 -8.82 -13.69
C LEU A 256 -37.40 -9.64 -14.96
N PHE A 257 -36.49 -10.58 -15.22
CA PHE A 257 -36.70 -11.61 -16.21
C PHE A 257 -37.86 -12.51 -15.80
N LYS A 258 -38.73 -12.79 -16.78
CA LYS A 258 -39.90 -13.66 -16.61
C LYS A 258 -39.75 -15.00 -17.33
N LYS A 259 -38.67 -15.19 -18.09
CA LYS A 259 -38.38 -16.40 -18.87
C LYS A 259 -37.20 -17.16 -18.26
N PRO A 260 -37.23 -18.51 -18.29
CA PRO A 260 -36.16 -19.33 -17.73
C PRO A 260 -34.76 -18.96 -18.22
N ALA A 261 -33.77 -19.09 -17.34
CA ALA A 261 -32.39 -18.73 -17.60
C ALA A 261 -31.67 -19.68 -18.56
N ALA A 262 -32.13 -20.93 -18.70
CA ALA A 262 -31.43 -22.00 -19.41
C ALA A 262 -30.92 -21.61 -20.82
N GLY A 263 -31.72 -20.89 -21.61
CA GLY A 263 -31.33 -20.42 -22.95
C GLY A 263 -30.45 -19.16 -22.97
N ARG A 264 -30.09 -18.61 -21.81
CA ARG A 264 -29.30 -17.39 -21.64
C ARG A 264 -28.09 -17.58 -20.71
N LEU A 265 -27.88 -18.79 -20.18
CA LEU A 265 -26.81 -19.05 -19.19
C LEU A 265 -25.43 -18.62 -19.70
N GLU A 266 -25.09 -18.87 -20.97
CA GLU A 266 -23.82 -18.42 -21.56
C GLU A 266 -23.62 -16.90 -21.50
N ASN A 267 -24.68 -16.12 -21.60
CA ASN A 267 -24.62 -14.66 -21.48
C ASN A 267 -24.58 -14.23 -20.02
N LEU A 268 -25.23 -14.96 -19.12
CA LEU A 268 -25.20 -14.71 -17.68
C LEU A 268 -23.82 -15.02 -17.09
N LEU A 269 -23.09 -16.01 -17.62
CA LEU A 269 -21.71 -16.29 -17.20
C LEU A 269 -20.81 -15.08 -17.39
N LYS A 270 -20.98 -14.34 -18.49
CA LYS A 270 -20.18 -13.15 -18.86
C LYS A 270 -20.39 -11.97 -17.92
N THR A 271 -21.43 -11.97 -17.08
CA THR A 271 -21.67 -10.87 -16.12
C THR A 271 -20.90 -11.04 -14.82
N ALA A 272 -20.35 -12.24 -14.58
CA ALA A 272 -19.46 -12.47 -13.46
C ALA A 272 -18.02 -12.03 -13.80
N VAL A 273 -17.27 -11.73 -12.74
CA VAL A 273 -15.85 -11.41 -12.82
C VAL A 273 -15.08 -12.29 -11.86
N GLN A 274 -13.82 -12.55 -12.16
CA GLN A 274 -12.88 -13.14 -11.21
C GLN A 274 -12.14 -12.02 -10.47
N ILE A 275 -11.90 -12.23 -9.18
CA ILE A 275 -11.23 -11.28 -8.30
C ILE A 275 -9.97 -11.97 -7.76
N GLU A 276 -8.81 -11.33 -7.93
CA GLU A 276 -7.52 -11.75 -7.38
C GLU A 276 -7.03 -10.70 -6.38
N ALA A 277 -6.84 -11.09 -5.11
CA ALA A 277 -6.42 -10.19 -4.03
C ALA A 277 -5.33 -10.85 -3.17
N GLY A 278 -4.07 -10.40 -3.29
CA GLY A 278 -3.02 -10.84 -2.34
C GLY A 278 -2.74 -12.36 -2.24
N GLY A 279 -3.17 -13.17 -3.22
CA GLY A 279 -3.05 -14.64 -3.18
C GLY A 279 -4.36 -15.37 -2.93
N THR A 280 -5.44 -14.68 -2.53
CA THR A 280 -6.80 -15.20 -2.55
C THR A 280 -7.41 -15.03 -3.95
N MET A 281 -8.41 -15.86 -4.26
CA MET A 281 -9.15 -15.77 -5.50
C MET A 281 -10.62 -16.11 -5.28
N GLY A 282 -11.50 -15.33 -5.90
CA GLY A 282 -12.95 -15.52 -5.85
C GLY A 282 -13.63 -14.94 -7.07
N SER A 283 -14.94 -14.74 -6.95
CA SER A 283 -15.82 -14.20 -7.97
C SER A 283 -16.51 -12.93 -7.50
N GLY A 284 -17.04 -12.17 -8.45
CA GLY A 284 -17.93 -11.05 -8.21
C GLY A 284 -18.85 -10.85 -9.40
N PHE A 285 -19.67 -9.80 -9.36
CA PHE A 285 -20.52 -9.42 -10.49
C PHE A 285 -20.80 -7.93 -10.48
N PHE A 286 -20.96 -7.36 -11.68
CA PHE A 286 -21.29 -5.94 -11.84
C PHE A 286 -22.72 -5.64 -11.40
N ILE A 287 -22.89 -4.56 -10.64
CA ILE A 287 -24.20 -4.03 -10.22
C ILE A 287 -24.55 -2.70 -10.89
N THR A 288 -23.57 -2.00 -11.48
CA THR A 288 -23.79 -0.78 -12.27
C THR A 288 -22.95 -0.79 -13.55
N ASP A 289 -23.38 -0.04 -14.56
CA ASP A 289 -22.57 0.31 -15.75
C ASP A 289 -21.33 1.17 -15.43
N LYS A 290 -21.32 1.84 -14.28
CA LYS A 290 -20.16 2.60 -13.75
C LYS A 290 -19.04 1.73 -13.16
N GLY A 291 -19.12 0.40 -13.26
CA GLY A 291 -18.04 -0.48 -12.80
C GLY A 291 -18.07 -0.85 -11.31
N HIS A 292 -19.19 -0.67 -10.60
CA HIS A 292 -19.36 -1.23 -9.26
C HIS A 292 -19.56 -2.74 -9.31
N ILE A 293 -18.90 -3.46 -8.41
CA ILE A 293 -18.89 -4.92 -8.32
C ILE A 293 -19.23 -5.34 -6.88
N LEU A 294 -20.10 -6.33 -6.72
CA LEU A 294 -20.29 -7.02 -5.43
C LEU A 294 -19.47 -8.31 -5.37
N THR A 295 -18.95 -8.60 -4.18
CA THR A 295 -18.27 -9.85 -3.84
C THR A 295 -18.34 -10.11 -2.32
N ASN A 296 -17.60 -11.09 -1.81
CA ASN A 296 -17.46 -11.34 -0.38
C ASN A 296 -16.30 -10.56 0.24
N ALA A 297 -16.40 -10.27 1.53
CA ALA A 297 -15.33 -9.62 2.29
C ALA A 297 -14.10 -10.52 2.40
N HIS A 298 -14.28 -11.83 2.60
CA HIS A 298 -13.14 -12.77 2.68
C HIS A 298 -12.40 -12.93 1.35
N VAL A 299 -13.04 -12.67 0.21
CA VAL A 299 -12.38 -12.74 -1.11
C VAL A 299 -11.35 -11.62 -1.23
N VAL A 300 -11.66 -10.43 -0.72
CA VAL A 300 -10.78 -9.26 -0.79
C VAL A 300 -9.86 -9.12 0.43
N GLY A 301 -10.22 -9.73 1.55
CA GLY A 301 -9.40 -9.74 2.77
C GLY A 301 -9.13 -8.32 3.29
N ASN A 302 -7.85 -8.00 3.47
CA ASN A 302 -7.37 -6.66 3.85
C ASN A 302 -6.87 -5.86 2.64
N ALA A 303 -7.06 -6.34 1.41
CA ALA A 303 -6.56 -5.64 0.23
C ALA A 303 -7.32 -4.32 0.02
N PHE A 304 -6.58 -3.25 -0.31
CA PHE A 304 -7.17 -1.96 -0.69
C PHE A 304 -7.55 -1.92 -2.17
N ARG A 305 -6.75 -2.61 -2.99
CA ARG A 305 -6.97 -2.77 -4.42
C ARG A 305 -6.86 -4.22 -4.82
N VAL A 306 -7.69 -4.62 -5.77
CA VAL A 306 -7.77 -5.99 -6.26
C VAL A 306 -7.71 -6.00 -7.78
N ARG A 307 -7.21 -7.11 -8.34
CA ARG A 307 -7.24 -7.31 -9.79
C ARG A 307 -8.54 -7.99 -10.16
N ILE A 308 -9.26 -7.37 -11.09
CA ILE A 308 -10.47 -7.90 -11.69
C ILE A 308 -10.12 -8.53 -13.04
N VAL A 309 -10.64 -9.72 -13.31
CA VAL A 309 -10.54 -10.38 -14.61
C VAL A 309 -11.95 -10.63 -15.14
N SER A 310 -12.30 -10.00 -16.27
CA SER A 310 -13.61 -10.17 -16.88
C SER A 310 -13.80 -11.62 -17.37
N SER A 311 -14.97 -12.21 -17.13
CA SER A 311 -15.39 -13.47 -17.74
C SER A 311 -15.36 -13.40 -19.28
N GLY A 312 -14.96 -14.50 -19.94
CA GLY A 312 -14.88 -14.61 -21.40
C GLY A 312 -13.71 -13.86 -22.06
N LYS A 313 -13.64 -12.53 -21.92
CA LYS A 313 -12.63 -11.68 -22.61
C LYS A 313 -11.25 -11.71 -21.95
N LYS A 314 -11.16 -12.14 -20.69
CA LYS A 314 -9.93 -12.15 -19.87
C LYS A 314 -9.24 -10.79 -19.77
N GLU A 315 -10.00 -9.71 -19.90
CA GLU A 315 -9.51 -8.36 -19.68
C GLU A 315 -9.18 -8.19 -18.20
N LYS A 316 -7.99 -7.63 -17.93
CA LYS A 316 -7.51 -7.37 -16.58
C LYS A 316 -7.71 -5.90 -16.26
N MET A 317 -8.42 -5.64 -15.18
CA MET A 317 -8.71 -4.31 -14.67
C MET A 317 -8.34 -4.25 -13.19
N ILE A 318 -8.25 -3.04 -12.66
CA ILE A 318 -8.05 -2.81 -11.22
C ILE A 318 -9.35 -2.26 -10.64
N ALA A 319 -9.68 -2.74 -9.45
CA ALA A 319 -10.74 -2.17 -8.64
C ALA A 319 -10.24 -1.82 -7.24
N GLU A 320 -10.79 -0.75 -6.70
CA GLU A 320 -10.63 -0.35 -5.31
C GLU A 320 -11.72 -1.00 -4.45
N VAL A 321 -11.36 -1.33 -3.21
CA VAL A 321 -12.31 -1.84 -2.21
C VAL A 321 -12.97 -0.64 -1.53
N LEU A 322 -14.22 -0.35 -1.88
CA LEU A 322 -14.93 0.82 -1.35
C LEU A 322 -15.47 0.57 0.06
N ARG A 323 -16.14 -0.57 0.26
CA ARG A 323 -16.80 -0.92 1.52
C ARG A 323 -16.69 -2.41 1.77
N THR A 324 -16.50 -2.79 3.03
CA THR A 324 -16.58 -4.18 3.46
C THR A 324 -17.43 -4.29 4.73
N ASP A 325 -18.27 -5.32 4.80
CA ASP A 325 -18.90 -5.77 6.03
C ASP A 325 -18.45 -7.22 6.25
N ARG A 326 -17.51 -7.40 7.19
CA ARG A 326 -16.93 -8.71 7.51
C ARG A 326 -17.91 -9.62 8.26
N LEU A 327 -18.90 -9.05 8.96
CA LEU A 327 -19.89 -9.83 9.70
C LEU A 327 -20.90 -10.46 8.74
N ARG A 328 -21.30 -9.76 7.69
CA ARG A 328 -22.18 -10.26 6.62
C ARG A 328 -21.41 -10.95 5.50
N ASP A 329 -20.09 -10.80 5.48
CA ASP A 329 -19.18 -11.27 4.45
C ASP A 329 -19.50 -10.71 3.05
N VAL A 330 -19.64 -9.39 2.95
CA VAL A 330 -19.88 -8.68 1.68
C VAL A 330 -18.89 -7.54 1.48
N ALA A 331 -18.54 -7.28 0.22
CA ALA A 331 -17.71 -6.17 -0.18
C ALA A 331 -18.26 -5.51 -1.45
N LEU A 332 -18.14 -4.17 -1.50
CA LEU A 332 -18.40 -3.35 -2.66
C LEU A 332 -17.08 -2.86 -3.23
N LEU A 333 -16.87 -3.09 -4.51
CA LEU A 333 -15.70 -2.65 -5.26
C LEU A 333 -16.10 -1.67 -6.34
N ARG A 334 -15.13 -0.87 -6.80
CA ARG A 334 -15.29 -0.01 -7.97
C ARG A 334 -14.06 -0.07 -8.86
N LEU A 335 -14.29 -0.29 -10.15
CA LEU A 335 -13.22 -0.19 -11.14
C LEU A 335 -12.62 1.22 -11.13
N GLU A 336 -11.29 1.31 -11.10
CA GLU A 336 -10.57 2.58 -11.26
C GLU A 336 -10.89 3.23 -12.61
N LYS A 337 -11.04 2.39 -13.65
CA LYS A 337 -11.44 2.82 -14.98
C LYS A 337 -12.26 1.72 -15.65
N VAL A 338 -13.43 2.09 -16.18
CA VAL A 338 -14.21 1.22 -17.06
C VAL A 338 -13.64 1.32 -18.48
N PRO A 339 -13.13 0.23 -19.08
CA PRO A 339 -12.65 0.25 -20.45
C PRO A 339 -13.79 0.53 -21.43
N GLU A 340 -13.59 1.41 -22.42
CA GLU A 340 -14.62 1.80 -23.40
C GLU A 340 -15.22 0.61 -24.18
N HIS A 341 -14.44 -0.45 -24.35
CA HIS A 341 -14.83 -1.66 -25.08
C HIS A 341 -15.42 -2.75 -24.17
N LEU A 342 -15.48 -2.51 -22.86
CA LEU A 342 -16.11 -3.39 -21.89
C LEU A 342 -17.61 -3.09 -21.83
N ASN A 343 -18.40 -3.99 -22.40
CA ASN A 343 -19.86 -3.91 -22.30
C ASN A 343 -20.32 -4.52 -20.97
N ILE A 344 -20.47 -3.69 -19.94
CA ILE A 344 -20.97 -4.11 -18.64
C ILE A 344 -22.46 -4.41 -18.73
N THR A 345 -22.84 -5.65 -18.38
CA THR A 345 -24.25 -6.04 -18.29
C THR A 345 -24.61 -6.28 -16.82
N THR A 346 -25.53 -5.46 -16.31
CA THR A 346 -26.11 -5.62 -14.96
C THR A 346 -27.34 -6.52 -15.02
N LEU A 347 -27.45 -7.45 -14.09
CA LEU A 347 -28.63 -8.34 -14.02
C LEU A 347 -29.73 -7.72 -13.15
N PRO A 348 -31.02 -8.01 -13.42
CA PRO A 348 -32.11 -7.63 -12.53
C PRO A 348 -31.95 -8.23 -11.14
N ILE A 349 -32.30 -7.46 -10.12
CA ILE A 349 -32.26 -7.85 -8.71
C ILE A 349 -33.69 -8.10 -8.22
N ARG A 350 -33.94 -9.29 -7.70
CA ARG A 350 -35.20 -9.65 -7.04
C ARG A 350 -35.03 -9.53 -5.54
N MET A 351 -35.72 -8.56 -4.93
CA MET A 351 -35.62 -8.28 -3.50
C MET A 351 -36.39 -9.29 -2.65
N GLU A 352 -37.39 -9.95 -3.22
CA GLU A 352 -38.15 -10.98 -2.52
C GLU A 352 -37.33 -12.26 -2.33
N ASN A 353 -37.34 -12.76 -1.09
CA ASN A 353 -36.71 -14.03 -0.74
C ASN A 353 -37.27 -15.19 -1.58
N PRO A 354 -36.43 -16.13 -2.01
CA PRO A 354 -36.88 -17.33 -2.71
C PRO A 354 -37.69 -18.25 -1.79
N LYS A 355 -38.63 -18.99 -2.40
CA LYS A 355 -39.34 -20.07 -1.71
C LYS A 355 -38.52 -21.36 -1.74
N VAL A 356 -38.73 -22.20 -0.73
CA VAL A 356 -38.16 -23.55 -0.69
C VAL A 356 -38.63 -24.34 -1.91
N GLY A 357 -37.69 -25.02 -2.57
CA GLY A 357 -37.91 -25.76 -3.81
C GLY A 357 -37.77 -24.94 -5.10
N GLU A 358 -37.54 -23.62 -5.03
CA GLU A 358 -37.21 -22.85 -6.23
C GLU A 358 -35.85 -23.26 -6.80
N ASP A 359 -35.77 -23.42 -8.12
CA ASP A 359 -34.53 -23.60 -8.86
C ASP A 359 -33.62 -22.37 -8.70
N ILE A 360 -32.36 -22.62 -8.42
CA ILE A 360 -31.32 -21.59 -8.28
C ILE A 360 -30.05 -21.97 -9.02
N TYR A 361 -29.31 -20.95 -9.46
CA TYR A 361 -28.04 -21.07 -10.17
C TYR A 361 -26.96 -20.25 -9.48
N ALA A 362 -25.79 -20.83 -9.23
CA ALA A 362 -24.61 -20.08 -8.83
C ALA A 362 -23.67 -19.93 -10.02
N ILE A 363 -23.18 -18.71 -10.25
CA ILE A 363 -22.20 -18.40 -11.29
C ILE A 363 -20.90 -18.00 -10.62
N GLY A 364 -19.77 -18.50 -11.11
CA GLY A 364 -18.46 -18.05 -10.67
C GLY A 364 -17.30 -18.61 -11.48
N SER A 365 -16.11 -18.18 -11.10
CA SER A 365 -14.83 -18.65 -11.59
C SER A 365 -14.12 -19.41 -10.47
N PRO A 366 -14.12 -20.74 -10.46
CA PRO A 366 -13.39 -21.57 -9.52
C PRO A 366 -11.92 -21.16 -9.37
N GLN A 367 -11.29 -21.58 -8.28
CA GLN A 367 -9.89 -21.30 -7.91
C GLN A 367 -8.85 -21.76 -8.96
N TYR A 368 -9.27 -22.51 -9.96
CA TYR A 368 -8.43 -22.85 -11.11
C TYR A 368 -8.80 -21.97 -12.29
N ARG A 369 -7.86 -21.15 -12.76
CA ARG A 369 -8.06 -20.22 -13.89
C ARG A 369 -8.55 -20.91 -15.17
N GLN A 370 -8.35 -22.23 -15.34
CA GLN A 370 -8.91 -22.97 -16.48
C GLN A 370 -10.40 -23.29 -16.36
N LEU A 371 -11.00 -23.16 -15.17
CA LEU A 371 -12.41 -23.44 -14.91
C LEU A 371 -13.27 -22.18 -14.85
N GLN A 372 -12.71 -21.01 -15.22
CA GLN A 372 -13.46 -19.77 -15.36
C GLN A 372 -14.77 -20.02 -16.11
N ASP A 373 -15.83 -19.32 -15.70
CA ASP A 373 -17.16 -19.37 -16.32
C ASP A 373 -17.93 -20.66 -16.00
N THR A 374 -17.96 -21.06 -14.73
CA THR A 374 -18.73 -22.22 -14.25
C THR A 374 -20.12 -21.78 -13.76
N VAL A 375 -21.14 -22.55 -14.15
CA VAL A 375 -22.49 -22.47 -13.57
C VAL A 375 -22.86 -23.79 -12.92
N THR A 376 -23.39 -23.72 -11.69
CA THR A 376 -23.97 -24.86 -10.98
C THR A 376 -25.45 -24.61 -10.72
N LYS A 377 -26.27 -25.67 -10.77
CA LYS A 377 -27.72 -25.62 -10.55
C LYS A 377 -28.08 -26.47 -9.33
N GLY A 378 -29.07 -26.01 -8.57
CA GLY A 378 -29.67 -26.69 -7.44
C GLY A 378 -31.02 -26.06 -7.09
N ILE A 379 -31.48 -26.27 -5.86
CA ILE A 379 -32.73 -25.73 -5.33
C ILE A 379 -32.49 -25.00 -4.00
N VAL A 380 -33.44 -24.14 -3.63
CA VAL A 380 -33.52 -23.59 -2.28
C VAL A 380 -33.99 -24.70 -1.33
N SER A 381 -33.11 -25.16 -0.46
CA SER A 381 -33.41 -26.19 0.55
C SER A 381 -34.10 -25.58 1.77
N SER A 382 -33.75 -24.34 2.16
CA SER A 382 -34.40 -23.62 3.26
C SER A 382 -34.06 -22.14 3.28
N LEU A 383 -34.88 -21.34 3.96
CA LEU A 383 -34.44 -20.06 4.52
C LEU A 383 -33.99 -20.29 5.97
N ARG A 384 -32.77 -19.90 6.33
CA ARG A 384 -32.22 -20.06 7.68
C ARG A 384 -32.05 -18.69 8.31
N TYR A 385 -32.17 -18.64 9.63
CA TYR A 385 -31.79 -17.48 10.43
C TYR A 385 -30.69 -17.93 11.37
N ASP A 386 -29.48 -17.43 11.17
CA ASP A 386 -28.41 -17.69 12.11
C ASP A 386 -28.70 -16.92 13.39
N ARG A 387 -28.96 -17.63 14.49
CA ARG A 387 -29.28 -17.02 15.79
C ARG A 387 -28.07 -16.41 16.49
N ARG A 388 -26.84 -16.73 16.07
CA ARG A 388 -25.61 -16.15 16.63
C ARG A 388 -25.30 -14.83 15.94
N GLU A 389 -25.37 -14.82 14.61
CA GLU A 389 -25.09 -13.62 13.80
C GLU A 389 -26.32 -12.73 13.60
N HIS A 390 -27.51 -13.21 13.98
CA HIS A 390 -28.80 -12.54 13.76
C HIS A 390 -29.08 -12.21 12.28
N GLN A 391 -28.59 -13.06 11.38
CA GLN A 391 -28.63 -12.79 9.94
C GLN A 391 -29.32 -13.92 9.14
N PRO A 392 -30.16 -13.58 8.15
CA PRO A 392 -30.80 -14.57 7.31
C PRO A 392 -29.85 -15.10 6.23
N TYR A 393 -29.96 -16.38 5.92
CA TYR A 393 -29.28 -17.04 4.81
C TYR A 393 -30.29 -17.77 3.93
N ILE A 394 -30.05 -17.76 2.62
CA ILE A 394 -30.65 -18.72 1.70
C ILE A 394 -29.78 -19.98 1.79
N GLN A 395 -30.37 -21.12 2.09
CA GLN A 395 -29.70 -22.41 2.09
C GLN A 395 -30.12 -23.18 0.85
N GLY A 396 -29.16 -23.75 0.13
CA GLY A 396 -29.40 -24.53 -1.08
C GLY A 396 -28.38 -25.63 -1.29
N ASP A 397 -28.70 -26.56 -2.20
CA ASP A 397 -27.85 -27.70 -2.56
C ASP A 397 -27.00 -27.46 -3.82
N VAL A 398 -26.96 -26.22 -4.30
CA VAL A 398 -26.09 -25.80 -5.40
C VAL A 398 -24.64 -26.00 -5.00
N THR A 399 -23.88 -26.78 -5.77
CA THR A 399 -22.46 -27.01 -5.52
C THR A 399 -21.67 -25.70 -5.57
N ILE A 400 -20.97 -25.38 -4.49
CA ILE A 400 -20.00 -24.29 -4.40
C ILE A 400 -18.62 -24.89 -4.17
N HIS A 401 -17.68 -24.56 -5.05
CA HIS A 401 -16.27 -24.86 -4.88
C HIS A 401 -15.51 -23.58 -4.56
N GLY A 402 -14.31 -23.70 -3.98
CA GLY A 402 -13.39 -22.58 -3.83
C GLY A 402 -13.27 -21.83 -5.17
N GLY A 403 -13.68 -20.57 -5.19
CA GLY A 403 -13.66 -19.68 -6.34
C GLY A 403 -15.03 -19.19 -6.85
N ASN A 404 -16.13 -19.91 -6.62
CA ASN A 404 -17.48 -19.36 -6.91
C ASN A 404 -17.98 -18.40 -5.81
N SER A 405 -17.30 -18.39 -4.66
CA SER A 405 -17.44 -17.40 -3.58
C SER A 405 -17.42 -15.97 -4.13
N GLY A 406 -18.40 -15.17 -3.73
CA GLY A 406 -18.63 -13.79 -4.16
C GLY A 406 -19.42 -13.65 -5.45
N GLY A 407 -19.62 -14.74 -6.20
CA GLY A 407 -20.41 -14.74 -7.44
C GLY A 407 -21.93 -14.67 -7.19
N PRO A 408 -22.71 -14.27 -8.21
CA PRO A 408 -24.15 -14.07 -8.04
C PRO A 408 -24.89 -15.40 -7.90
N LEU A 409 -25.86 -15.43 -6.98
CA LEU A 409 -26.89 -16.44 -6.91
C LEU A 409 -28.13 -15.95 -7.67
N LEU A 410 -28.58 -16.74 -8.65
CA LEU A 410 -29.70 -16.40 -9.52
C LEU A 410 -30.90 -17.32 -9.29
N ASP A 411 -32.11 -16.78 -9.49
CA ASP A 411 -33.34 -17.59 -9.57
C ASP A 411 -33.48 -18.33 -10.91
N ALA A 412 -34.54 -19.12 -11.06
CA ALA A 412 -34.87 -19.87 -12.27
C ALA A 412 -34.89 -19.02 -13.56
N ASN A 413 -35.16 -17.73 -13.44
CA ASN A 413 -35.24 -16.76 -14.54
C ASN A 413 -33.95 -15.96 -14.73
N GLY A 414 -32.92 -16.16 -13.90
CA GLY A 414 -31.64 -15.47 -14.01
C GLY A 414 -31.63 -14.08 -13.34
N ASN A 415 -32.55 -13.82 -12.40
CA ASN A 415 -32.52 -12.62 -11.57
C ASN A 415 -31.66 -12.86 -10.34
N ILE A 416 -30.87 -11.87 -9.92
CA ILE A 416 -30.04 -11.95 -8.71
C ILE A 416 -30.94 -12.00 -7.49
N ILE A 417 -30.72 -12.99 -6.63
CA ILE A 417 -31.39 -13.16 -5.34
C ILE A 417 -30.39 -13.21 -4.17
N GLY A 418 -29.09 -13.37 -4.45
CA GLY A 418 -28.07 -13.40 -3.41
C GLY A 418 -26.64 -13.46 -3.91
N ILE A 419 -25.71 -13.64 -2.97
CA ILE A 419 -24.27 -13.78 -3.18
C ILE A 419 -23.82 -15.13 -2.63
N SER A 420 -23.03 -15.86 -3.42
CA SER A 420 -22.42 -17.13 -3.02
C SER A 420 -21.29 -16.90 -2.02
N VAL A 421 -21.16 -17.70 -0.96
CA VAL A 421 -20.13 -17.50 0.09
C VAL A 421 -19.10 -18.61 0.07
N SER A 422 -19.42 -19.78 0.56
CA SER A 422 -18.65 -21.03 0.48
C SER A 422 -19.47 -22.12 1.19
N GLY A 423 -19.07 -23.38 1.07
CA GLY A 423 -19.84 -24.51 1.62
C GLY A 423 -19.96 -24.48 3.14
N TYR A 424 -21.05 -25.05 3.65
CA TYR A 424 -21.28 -25.12 5.09
C TYR A 424 -20.26 -26.03 5.76
N ILE A 425 -19.44 -25.46 6.64
CA ILE A 425 -18.55 -26.20 7.52
C ILE A 425 -19.25 -26.32 8.87
N ASP A 426 -19.44 -27.54 9.36
CA ASP A 426 -20.04 -27.75 10.67
C ASP A 426 -19.08 -27.39 11.82
N ARG A 427 -19.57 -27.49 13.06
CA ARG A 427 -18.79 -27.14 14.27
C ARG A 427 -17.57 -28.05 14.49
N GLU A 428 -17.51 -29.19 13.81
CA GLU A 428 -16.44 -30.16 13.89
C GLU A 428 -15.44 -30.00 12.74
N GLY A 429 -15.61 -28.96 11.91
CA GLY A 429 -14.74 -28.68 10.76
C GLY A 429 -15.04 -29.55 9.55
N LYS A 430 -16.17 -30.26 9.55
CA LYS A 430 -16.56 -31.16 8.45
C LYS A 430 -17.37 -30.39 7.42
N ASP A 431 -16.92 -30.49 6.17
CA ASP A 431 -17.69 -30.03 5.02
C ASP A 431 -18.97 -30.86 4.89
N LEU A 432 -20.13 -30.21 5.08
CA LEU A 432 -21.42 -30.80 4.80
C LEU A 432 -21.71 -30.69 3.30
N SER A 433 -20.97 -31.48 2.54
CA SER A 433 -21.15 -31.66 1.09
C SER A 433 -22.63 -31.76 0.71
N GLY A 434 -23.12 -30.76 -0.04
CA GLY A 434 -24.51 -30.69 -0.52
C GLY A 434 -25.41 -29.67 0.21
N LEU A 435 -24.92 -28.93 1.20
CA LEU A 435 -25.64 -27.78 1.79
C LEU A 435 -24.74 -26.54 1.83
N ASN A 436 -25.16 -25.49 1.16
CA ASN A 436 -24.42 -24.24 1.02
C ASN A 436 -25.29 -23.06 1.48
N ASN A 437 -24.65 -22.04 2.04
CA ASN A 437 -25.30 -20.81 2.47
C ASN A 437 -24.98 -19.67 1.50
N PHE A 438 -25.99 -18.84 1.27
CA PHE A 438 -25.94 -17.69 0.38
C PHE A 438 -26.48 -16.47 1.11
N ILE A 439 -25.88 -15.32 0.82
CA ILE A 439 -26.29 -14.05 1.40
C ILE A 439 -27.47 -13.51 0.59
N PRO A 440 -28.64 -13.24 1.20
CA PRO A 440 -29.74 -12.57 0.50
C PRO A 440 -29.30 -11.22 -0.03
N ILE A 441 -29.62 -10.90 -1.30
CA ILE A 441 -29.13 -9.69 -1.95
C ILE A 441 -29.55 -8.42 -1.21
N GLY A 442 -30.78 -8.37 -0.69
CA GLY A 442 -31.27 -7.21 0.07
C GLY A 442 -30.44 -6.90 1.31
N GLN A 443 -29.94 -7.92 2.01
CA GLN A 443 -29.05 -7.74 3.16
C GLN A 443 -27.67 -7.24 2.73
N ALA A 444 -27.14 -7.73 1.61
CA ALA A 444 -25.87 -7.23 1.07
C ALA A 444 -25.96 -5.74 0.72
N LEU A 445 -27.03 -5.33 0.04
CA LEU A 445 -27.26 -3.92 -0.32
C LEU A 445 -27.42 -3.04 0.92
N GLU A 446 -28.22 -3.48 1.91
CA GLU A 446 -28.43 -2.76 3.16
C GLU A 446 -27.10 -2.54 3.92
N LYS A 447 -26.31 -3.60 4.11
CA LYS A 447 -25.03 -3.53 4.83
C LYS A 447 -23.98 -2.68 4.13
N LEU A 448 -24.01 -2.66 2.80
CA LEU A 448 -23.11 -1.84 2.02
C LEU A 448 -23.66 -0.42 1.79
N GLY A 449 -24.84 -0.06 2.32
CA GLY A 449 -25.42 1.26 2.13
C GLY A 449 -25.73 1.58 0.67
N ILE A 450 -26.21 0.59 -0.08
CA ILE A 450 -26.58 0.70 -1.50
C ILE A 450 -28.10 0.80 -1.61
N THR A 451 -28.58 1.83 -2.30
CA THR A 451 -30.02 2.05 -2.52
C THR A 451 -30.46 1.51 -3.88
N LEU A 452 -31.70 1.04 -3.98
CA LEU A 452 -32.30 0.53 -5.21
C LEU A 452 -33.41 1.52 -5.64
N ASP A 453 -33.30 2.07 -6.85
CA ASP A 453 -34.29 2.98 -7.45
C ASP A 453 -35.45 2.26 -8.15
#